data_AF-A0A7X9GY61-F1
#
_entry.id   AF-A0A7X9GY61-F1
#
_cell.length_a   1.000
_cell.length_b   1.000
_cell.length_c   1.000
_cell.angle_alpha   90.00
_cell.angle_beta   90.00
_cell.angle_gamma   90.00
#
_symmetry.space_group_name_H-M   'P 1'
#
loop_
_entity.id
_entity.type
_entity.pdbx_description
1 polymer ?
#
loop_
_entity_poly.entity_id
_entity_poly.type
_entity_poly.pdbx_seq_one_letter_code
_entity_poly.pdbx_strand_id
1 'polypeptide(L)'
;MNSFKFGKYRFCCLAAILITVFTKSVVAQQQETVAGIPVNYDESKTGSWELPDLFTLQNGSRVTNAKEWMEQRRPEIVQLFASEQFGKCPKRVPRQANLFDAGSLALDGKALRKQVRLFLTEDTARHHADMVIYLPAEATGPVPLFLTISFLPNALIVDDPGLTPGYYWNRDGERVPVQLRAENPRMGG
;
A
#
# COMPACT_ATOMS: atom_id res chain seq x y z
N MET A 1 27.03 -81.47 13.44
CA MET A 1 28.16 -80.57 13.81
C MET A 1 28.18 -79.44 12.79
N ASN A 2 28.29 -78.19 13.25
CA ASN A 2 28.22 -76.89 12.52
C ASN A 2 26.79 -76.38 12.25
N SER A 3 26.14 -75.55 13.08
CA SER A 3 26.44 -74.21 13.65
C SER A 3 26.17 -73.03 12.70
N PHE A 4 25.13 -72.27 13.07
CA PHE A 4 24.93 -70.81 12.95
C PHE A 4 25.01 -70.11 11.57
N LYS A 5 23.91 -69.42 11.21
CA LYS A 5 23.85 -67.96 10.88
C LYS A 5 22.41 -67.53 10.49
N PHE A 6 21.52 -67.36 11.47
CA PHE A 6 20.15 -66.83 11.26
C PHE A 6 19.92 -65.41 11.83
N GLY A 7 21.00 -64.70 12.19
CA GLY A 7 20.91 -63.46 12.97
C GLY A 7 21.04 -62.12 12.20
N LYS A 8 21.41 -62.11 10.91
CA LYS A 8 21.74 -60.84 10.22
C LYS A 8 20.58 -60.17 9.47
N TYR A 9 19.55 -60.91 9.06
CA TYR A 9 18.50 -60.37 8.18
C TYR A 9 17.29 -59.77 8.92
N ARG A 10 17.11 -60.06 10.22
CA ARG A 10 16.01 -59.49 11.03
C ARG A 10 16.28 -58.04 11.47
N PHE A 11 17.54 -57.61 11.48
CA PHE A 11 17.93 -56.27 11.93
C PHE A 11 17.80 -55.21 10.83
N CYS A 12 17.97 -55.58 9.55
CA CYS A 12 17.84 -54.65 8.42
C CYS A 12 16.39 -54.23 8.13
N CYS A 13 15.40 -55.11 8.31
CA CYS A 13 14.00 -54.75 8.06
C CYS A 13 13.41 -53.83 9.15
N LEU A 14 13.85 -53.96 10.40
CA LEU A 14 13.43 -53.08 11.50
C LEU A 14 14.03 -51.67 11.38
N ALA A 15 15.28 -51.55 10.95
CA ALA A 15 15.91 -50.26 10.67
C ALA A 15 15.25 -49.54 9.48
N ALA A 16 14.84 -50.27 8.44
CA ALA A 16 14.15 -49.70 7.28
C ALA A 16 12.72 -49.22 7.57
N ILE A 17 12.02 -49.84 8.54
CA ILE A 17 10.69 -49.41 8.98
C ILE A 17 10.77 -48.22 9.96
N LEU A 18 11.84 -48.09 10.75
CA LEU A 18 12.05 -46.93 11.62
C LEU A 18 12.49 -45.67 10.85
N ILE A 19 13.17 -45.82 9.71
CA ILE A 19 13.59 -44.68 8.87
C ILE A 19 12.44 -44.14 8.00
N THR A 20 11.43 -44.94 7.67
CA THR A 20 10.25 -44.45 6.93
C THR A 20 9.21 -43.74 7.81
N VAL A 21 9.30 -43.83 9.13
CA VAL A 21 8.39 -43.12 10.06
C VAL A 21 8.91 -41.71 10.41
N PHE A 22 10.19 -41.39 10.16
CA PHE A 22 10.76 -40.09 10.52
C PHE A 22 10.72 -39.00 9.43
N THR A 23 10.28 -39.30 8.20
CA THR A 23 10.23 -38.29 7.13
C THR A 23 8.89 -37.57 6.97
N LYS A 24 7.87 -37.89 7.79
CA LYS A 24 6.55 -37.23 7.70
C LYS A 24 6.29 -36.12 8.72
N SER A 25 7.21 -35.84 9.64
CA SER A 25 6.94 -34.95 10.77
C SER A 25 7.70 -33.62 10.77
N VAL A 26 8.41 -33.25 9.70
CA VAL A 26 9.13 -31.97 9.58
C VAL A 26 8.59 -31.12 8.42
N VAL A 27 7.28 -31.20 8.18
CA VAL A 27 6.54 -30.15 7.43
C VAL A 27 5.35 -29.67 8.30
N ALA A 28 5.49 -29.79 9.63
CA ALA A 28 4.56 -29.19 10.57
C ALA A 28 5.05 -27.76 10.87
N GLN A 29 4.57 -26.83 10.05
CA GLN A 29 4.37 -25.40 10.30
C GLN A 29 5.07 -24.81 11.53
N GLN A 30 6.17 -24.08 11.30
CA GLN A 30 6.46 -22.93 12.16
C GLN A 30 5.33 -21.91 11.96
N GLN A 31 4.41 -21.84 12.93
CA GLN A 31 3.50 -20.71 13.03
C GLN A 31 4.36 -19.49 13.37
N GLU A 32 4.72 -18.69 12.37
CA GLU A 32 5.48 -17.48 12.59
C GLU A 32 4.64 -16.50 13.41
N THR A 33 5.24 -15.97 14.48
CA THR A 33 4.65 -14.91 15.28
C THR A 33 5.24 -13.58 14.82
N VAL A 34 4.37 -12.65 14.41
CA VAL A 34 4.76 -11.28 14.07
C VAL A 34 4.31 -10.40 15.21
N ALA A 35 5.25 -9.74 15.90
CA ALA A 35 4.98 -8.95 17.11
C ALA A 35 4.19 -9.74 18.20
N GLY A 36 4.46 -11.04 18.33
CA GLY A 36 3.78 -11.92 19.30
C GLY A 36 2.37 -12.38 18.90
N ILE A 37 1.89 -11.98 17.72
CA ILE A 37 0.61 -12.41 17.17
C ILE A 37 0.86 -13.58 16.22
N PRO A 38 0.22 -14.74 16.40
CA PRO A 38 0.34 -15.86 15.47
C PRO A 38 -0.28 -15.47 14.12
N VAL A 39 0.52 -15.47 13.06
CA VAL A 39 0.04 -15.16 11.70
C VAL A 39 -0.18 -16.47 10.94
N ASN A 40 -1.29 -16.54 10.21
CA ASN A 40 -1.57 -17.68 9.35
C ASN A 40 -0.99 -17.45 7.95
N TYR A 41 0.01 -18.25 7.57
CA TYR A 41 0.58 -18.32 6.22
C TYR A 41 0.20 -19.60 5.46
N ASP A 42 -0.57 -20.49 6.10
CA ASP A 42 -1.00 -21.75 5.52
C ASP A 42 -2.46 -21.64 5.06
N GLU A 43 -2.66 -21.76 3.75
CA GLU A 43 -3.98 -21.72 3.14
C GLU A 43 -4.91 -22.82 3.69
N SER A 44 -4.39 -23.96 4.13
CA SER A 44 -5.21 -25.03 4.71
C SER A 44 -5.83 -24.68 6.07
N LYS A 45 -5.34 -23.62 6.72
CA LYS A 45 -5.82 -23.13 8.03
C LYS A 45 -6.79 -21.95 7.93
N THR A 46 -7.12 -21.51 6.74
CA THR A 46 -8.01 -20.35 6.54
C THR A 46 -9.44 -20.63 7.01
N GLY A 47 -9.91 -21.88 6.88
CA GLY A 47 -11.26 -22.27 7.24
C GLY A 47 -12.28 -21.89 6.16
N SER A 48 -13.57 -21.88 6.51
CA SER A 48 -14.65 -21.50 5.60
C SER A 48 -15.32 -20.22 6.09
N TRP A 49 -15.54 -19.26 5.19
CA TRP A 49 -16.27 -18.03 5.47
C TRP A 49 -17.21 -17.69 4.31
N GLU A 50 -18.29 -16.98 4.63
CA GLU A 50 -19.24 -16.48 3.65
C GLU A 50 -19.10 -14.96 3.51
N LEU A 51 -19.03 -14.48 2.27
CA LEU A 51 -19.00 -13.06 1.98
C LEU A 51 -20.41 -12.53 1.79
N PRO A 52 -20.71 -11.30 2.26
CA PRO A 52 -21.98 -10.66 1.97
C PRO A 52 -22.23 -10.56 0.47
N ASP A 53 -23.45 -10.83 0.03
CA ASP A 53 -23.81 -10.67 -1.38
C ASP A 53 -23.76 -9.19 -1.78
N LEU A 54 -22.95 -8.92 -2.81
CA LEU A 54 -22.80 -7.57 -3.36
C LEU A 54 -24.08 -7.08 -4.02
N PHE A 55 -24.88 -7.99 -4.60
CA PHE A 55 -26.07 -7.67 -5.38
C PHE A 55 -27.38 -7.85 -4.60
N THR A 56 -27.31 -7.86 -3.27
CA THR A 56 -28.51 -7.84 -2.41
C THR A 56 -28.52 -6.55 -1.61
N LEU A 57 -29.59 -5.77 -1.73
CA LEU A 57 -29.83 -4.56 -0.94
C LEU A 57 -30.04 -4.93 0.53
N GLN A 58 -29.89 -3.96 1.45
CA GLN A 58 -30.10 -4.20 2.87
C GLN A 58 -31.54 -4.62 3.22
N ASN A 59 -32.50 -4.32 2.34
CA ASN A 59 -33.88 -4.78 2.47
C ASN A 59 -34.14 -6.20 1.93
N GLY A 60 -33.09 -6.90 1.47
CA GLY A 60 -33.17 -8.26 0.92
C GLY A 60 -33.53 -8.35 -0.57
N SER A 61 -33.81 -7.23 -1.24
CA SER A 61 -34.11 -7.22 -2.68
C SER A 61 -32.85 -7.36 -3.52
N ARG A 62 -32.95 -8.07 -4.65
CA ARG A 62 -31.81 -8.27 -5.57
C ARG A 62 -31.62 -7.08 -6.51
N VAL A 63 -30.37 -6.66 -6.67
CA VAL A 63 -29.90 -5.68 -7.66
C VAL A 63 -29.73 -6.40 -8.99
N THR A 64 -30.43 -5.92 -10.02
CA THR A 64 -30.49 -6.59 -11.33
C THR A 64 -29.85 -5.80 -12.47
N ASN A 65 -29.63 -4.50 -12.27
CA ASN A 65 -29.13 -3.62 -13.31
C ASN A 65 -28.24 -2.50 -12.75
N ALA A 66 -27.53 -1.83 -13.66
CA ALA A 66 -26.58 -0.77 -13.31
C ALA A 66 -27.25 0.44 -12.64
N LYS A 67 -28.52 0.74 -12.97
CA LYS A 67 -29.25 1.86 -12.39
C LYS A 67 -29.51 1.62 -10.91
N GLU A 68 -30.03 0.44 -10.55
CA GLU A 68 -30.23 0.02 -9.15
C GLU A 68 -28.91 -0.02 -8.38
N TRP A 69 -27.82 -0.49 -9.00
CA TRP A 69 -26.50 -0.46 -8.39
C TRP A 69 -26.06 0.97 -8.03
N MET A 70 -26.11 1.88 -9.01
CA MET A 70 -25.60 3.24 -8.85
C MET A 70 -26.46 4.10 -7.92
N GLU A 71 -27.78 3.94 -8.00
CA GLU A 71 -28.73 4.77 -7.25
C GLU A 71 -29.08 4.22 -5.86
N GLN A 72 -28.93 2.91 -5.62
CA GLN A 72 -29.35 2.28 -4.36
C GLN A 72 -28.20 1.53 -3.66
N ARG A 73 -27.67 0.46 -4.26
CA ARG A 73 -26.72 -0.44 -3.57
C ARG A 73 -25.38 0.22 -3.27
N ARG A 74 -24.81 0.97 -4.22
CA ARG A 74 -23.54 1.67 -4.03
C ARG A 74 -23.65 2.71 -2.89
N PRO A 75 -24.69 3.56 -2.83
CA PRO A 75 -24.92 4.42 -1.66
C PRO A 75 -25.01 3.67 -0.32
N GLU A 76 -25.69 2.53 -0.25
CA GLU A 76 -25.74 1.71 0.98
C GLU A 76 -24.33 1.27 1.42
N ILE A 77 -23.54 0.72 0.49
CA ILE A 77 -22.18 0.26 0.77
C ILE A 77 -21.30 1.43 1.23
N VAL A 78 -21.36 2.58 0.55
CA VAL A 78 -20.62 3.78 0.96
C VAL A 78 -21.02 4.22 2.37
N GLN A 79 -22.31 4.16 2.70
CA GLN A 79 -22.81 4.52 4.03
C GLN A 79 -22.31 3.56 5.12
N LEU A 80 -22.23 2.26 4.83
CA LEU A 80 -21.67 1.26 5.75
C LEU A 80 -20.19 1.50 6.01
N PHE A 81 -19.40 1.74 4.95
CA PHE A 81 -17.99 2.09 5.12
C PHE A 81 -17.81 3.38 5.92
N ALA A 82 -18.67 4.37 5.70
CA ALA A 82 -18.64 5.63 6.44
C ALA A 82 -19.09 5.49 7.91
N SER A 83 -20.01 4.58 8.26
CA SER A 83 -20.47 4.40 9.64
C SER A 83 -19.58 3.45 10.45
N GLU A 84 -19.08 2.38 9.81
CA GLU A 84 -18.45 1.26 10.54
C GLU A 84 -16.93 1.23 10.43
N GLN A 85 -16.30 1.85 9.41
CA GLN A 85 -14.85 1.69 9.16
C GLN A 85 -14.09 3.01 9.11
N PHE A 86 -14.45 3.93 8.22
CA PHE A 86 -13.63 5.10 7.90
C PHE A 86 -14.15 6.41 8.50
N GLY A 87 -15.37 6.43 9.01
CA GLY A 87 -16.03 7.65 9.47
C GLY A 87 -16.68 8.46 8.35
N LYS A 88 -17.51 9.44 8.73
CA LYS A 88 -18.25 10.30 7.80
C LYS A 88 -17.35 11.41 7.26
N CYS A 89 -17.25 11.49 5.93
CA CYS A 89 -16.57 12.61 5.27
C CYS A 89 -17.33 13.93 5.53
N PRO A 90 -16.66 15.00 6.00
CA PRO A 90 -17.31 16.30 6.20
C PRO A 90 -17.77 16.89 4.85
N LYS A 91 -18.73 17.82 4.92
CA LYS A 91 -19.17 18.54 3.71
C LYS A 91 -17.98 19.26 3.07
N ARG A 92 -17.85 19.11 1.75
CA ARG A 92 -16.82 19.81 0.99
C ARG A 92 -17.08 21.32 1.06
N VAL A 93 -16.07 22.04 1.53
CA VAL A 93 -16.04 23.51 1.50
C VAL A 93 -14.98 23.96 0.52
N PRO A 94 -15.20 25.05 -0.25
CA PRO A 94 -14.15 25.63 -1.09
C PRO A 94 -12.94 25.98 -0.22
N ARG A 95 -11.75 25.63 -0.72
CA ARG A 95 -10.48 25.89 -0.04
C ARG A 95 -9.54 26.64 -0.97
N GLN A 96 -8.70 27.49 -0.38
CA GLN A 96 -7.72 28.27 -1.12
C GLN A 96 -6.55 27.38 -1.53
N ALA A 97 -5.97 27.68 -2.69
CA ALA A 97 -4.74 27.08 -3.18
C ALA A 97 -3.81 28.19 -3.65
N ASN A 98 -2.53 28.11 -3.30
CA ASN A 98 -1.51 29.05 -3.73
C ASN A 98 -0.56 28.38 -4.73
N LEU A 99 -0.59 28.84 -5.98
CA LEU A 99 0.38 28.43 -7.02
C LEU A 99 1.63 29.30 -6.86
N PHE A 100 2.73 28.71 -6.40
CA PHE A 100 3.96 29.45 -6.12
C PHE A 100 5.11 29.12 -7.09
N ASP A 101 5.00 28.03 -7.85
CA ASP A 101 5.78 27.77 -9.05
C ASP A 101 4.78 27.53 -10.19
N ALA A 102 4.75 28.43 -11.18
CA ALA A 102 3.70 28.45 -12.19
C ALA A 102 4.03 27.68 -13.48
N GLY A 103 5.25 27.14 -13.61
CA GLY A 103 5.69 26.47 -14.83
C GLY A 103 7.17 26.62 -15.11
N SER A 104 8.03 26.04 -14.26
CA SER A 104 9.47 25.98 -14.49
C SER A 104 9.84 24.76 -15.34
N LEU A 105 10.80 24.88 -16.26
CA LEU A 105 11.33 23.71 -16.97
C LEU A 105 12.01 22.77 -15.99
N ALA A 106 11.63 21.50 -16.03
CA ALA A 106 12.13 20.43 -15.19
C ALA A 106 12.36 19.17 -16.04
N LEU A 107 13.01 18.16 -15.44
CA LEU A 107 13.26 16.85 -16.07
C LEU A 107 13.94 17.01 -17.44
N ASP A 108 15.07 17.72 -17.47
CA ASP A 108 15.83 18.05 -18.68
C ASP A 108 15.01 18.75 -19.77
N GLY A 109 14.06 19.62 -19.35
CA GLY A 109 13.21 20.40 -20.25
C GLY A 109 12.01 19.64 -20.82
N LYS A 110 11.80 18.38 -20.42
CA LYS A 110 10.67 17.55 -20.89
C LYS A 110 9.35 17.92 -20.22
N ALA A 111 9.40 18.57 -19.06
CA ALA A 111 8.22 18.93 -18.30
C ALA A 111 8.22 20.38 -17.82
N LEU A 112 7.04 20.96 -17.74
CA LEU A 112 6.75 22.16 -16.96
C LEU A 112 6.31 21.72 -15.56
N ARG A 113 7.13 22.03 -14.55
CA ARG A 113 6.81 21.84 -13.14
C ARG A 113 5.95 22.99 -12.64
N LYS A 114 4.87 22.65 -11.95
CA LYS A 114 4.09 23.57 -11.12
C LYS A 114 4.09 23.09 -9.68
N GLN A 115 4.13 24.02 -8.73
CA GLN A 115 4.04 23.71 -7.30
C GLN A 115 2.90 24.52 -6.68
N VAL A 116 2.00 23.81 -6.01
CA VAL A 116 0.76 24.34 -5.44
C VAL A 116 0.68 23.97 -3.98
N ARG A 117 0.42 24.95 -3.12
CA ARG A 117 0.07 24.74 -1.71
C ARG A 117 -1.44 24.74 -1.54
N LEU A 118 -2.00 23.64 -1.05
CA LEU A 118 -3.42 23.46 -0.76
C LEU A 118 -3.67 23.73 0.73
N PHE A 119 -4.52 24.70 1.07
CA PHE A 119 -4.86 24.99 2.47
C PHE A 119 -6.07 24.19 2.93
N LEU A 120 -5.93 23.45 4.03
CA LEU A 120 -6.97 22.55 4.53
C LEU A 120 -7.96 23.26 5.47
N THR A 121 -7.52 24.39 6.04
CA THR A 121 -8.26 25.26 6.94
C THR A 121 -8.23 26.71 6.45
N GLU A 122 -9.04 27.59 7.06
CA GLU A 122 -8.96 29.04 6.80
C GLU A 122 -7.64 29.63 7.32
N ASP A 123 -7.14 29.14 8.45
CA ASP A 123 -5.78 29.39 8.90
C ASP A 123 -4.79 28.70 7.95
N THR A 124 -4.12 29.50 7.12
CA THR A 124 -3.19 29.04 6.11
C THR A 124 -1.80 28.69 6.66
N ALA A 125 -1.51 29.00 7.93
CA ALA A 125 -0.18 28.81 8.50
C ALA A 125 0.12 27.37 8.91
N ARG A 126 -0.90 26.60 9.33
CA ARG A 126 -0.71 25.30 10.00
C ARG A 126 -1.02 24.08 9.16
N HIS A 127 -2.18 24.03 8.52
CA HIS A 127 -2.67 22.83 7.85
C HIS A 127 -2.70 23.04 6.34
N HIS A 128 -1.63 22.61 5.68
CA HIS A 128 -1.52 22.63 4.23
C HIS A 128 -0.87 21.37 3.69
N ALA A 129 -1.08 21.11 2.41
CA ALA A 129 -0.40 20.06 1.67
C ALA A 129 0.22 20.67 0.40
N ASP A 130 1.46 20.29 0.11
CA ASP A 130 2.17 20.76 -1.08
C ASP A 130 2.10 19.69 -2.18
N MET A 131 1.58 20.10 -3.34
CA MET A 131 1.42 19.26 -4.52
C MET A 131 2.33 19.77 -5.62
N VAL A 132 3.08 18.86 -6.23
CA VAL A 132 3.81 19.11 -7.47
C VAL A 132 3.03 18.53 -8.65
N ILE A 133 3.01 19.26 -9.77
CA ILE A 133 2.41 18.82 -11.03
C ILE A 133 3.47 18.94 -12.11
N TYR A 134 3.71 17.86 -12.85
CA TYR A 134 4.54 17.87 -14.05
C TYR A 134 3.64 17.72 -15.28
N LEU A 135 3.71 18.70 -16.18
CA LEU A 135 3.01 18.68 -17.47
C LEU A 135 4.04 18.52 -18.59
N PRO A 136 3.78 17.75 -19.66
CA PRO A 136 4.68 17.70 -20.80
C PRO A 136 4.94 19.11 -21.36
N ALA A 137 6.19 19.47 -21.60
CA ALA A 137 6.55 20.83 -22.03
C ALA A 137 5.94 21.21 -23.38
N GLU A 138 5.71 20.23 -24.26
CA GLU A 138 5.14 20.41 -25.59
C GLU A 138 3.60 20.30 -25.61
N ALA A 139 2.95 20.17 -24.45
CA ALA A 139 1.50 20.08 -24.39
C ALA A 139 0.82 21.37 -24.91
N THR A 140 0.02 21.25 -25.95
CA THR A 140 -0.73 22.36 -26.56
C THR A 140 -2.17 22.49 -26.04
N GLY A 141 -2.58 21.61 -25.12
CA GLY A 141 -3.91 21.59 -24.53
C GLY A 141 -3.97 20.76 -23.24
N PRO A 142 -5.16 20.53 -22.68
CA PRO A 142 -5.33 19.71 -21.48
C PRO A 142 -4.78 18.29 -21.67
N VAL A 143 -4.02 17.82 -20.69
CA VAL A 143 -3.46 16.47 -20.65
C VAL A 143 -4.01 15.68 -19.46
N PRO A 144 -4.14 14.34 -19.55
CA PRO A 144 -4.52 13.53 -18.40
C PRO A 144 -3.48 13.63 -17.29
N LEU A 145 -3.92 13.51 -16.04
CA LEU A 145 -3.07 13.52 -14.85
C LEU A 145 -3.17 12.19 -14.10
N PHE A 146 -2.03 11.73 -13.61
CA PHE A 146 -1.95 10.69 -12.58
C PHE A 146 -1.68 11.36 -11.24
N LEU A 147 -2.51 11.05 -10.24
CA LEU A 147 -2.36 11.56 -8.88
C LEU A 147 -1.75 10.49 -7.98
N THR A 148 -0.68 10.84 -7.28
CA THR A 148 -0.04 10.00 -6.27
C THR A 148 0.00 10.71 -4.93
N ILE A 149 -0.25 9.99 -3.85
CA ILE A 149 -0.06 10.46 -2.48
C ILE A 149 1.11 9.66 -1.90
N SER A 150 2.04 10.31 -1.22
CA SER A 150 3.25 9.68 -0.70
C SER A 150 3.42 9.90 0.80
N PHE A 151 4.18 9.00 1.42
CA PHE A 151 4.62 9.09 2.81
C PHE A 151 5.81 10.04 3.02
N LEU A 152 6.50 10.41 1.93
CA LEU A 152 7.66 11.31 1.97
C LEU A 152 7.34 12.65 1.29
N PRO A 153 8.08 13.73 1.58
CA PRO A 153 7.99 14.99 0.86
C PRO A 153 8.38 14.83 -0.61
N ASN A 154 7.81 15.67 -1.47
CA ASN A 154 8.03 15.62 -2.93
C ASN A 154 9.51 15.59 -3.32
N ALA A 155 10.34 16.41 -2.65
CA ALA A 155 11.78 16.51 -2.92
C ALA A 155 12.61 15.26 -2.57
N LEU A 156 12.05 14.29 -1.83
CA LEU A 156 12.69 13.00 -1.57
C LEU A 156 12.22 11.88 -2.51
N ILE A 157 11.16 12.12 -3.29
CA ILE A 157 10.57 11.11 -4.18
C ILE A 157 11.04 11.33 -5.61
N VAL A 158 11.14 12.59 -6.03
CA VAL A 158 11.50 12.97 -7.39
C VAL A 158 12.86 13.64 -7.35
N ASP A 159 13.78 13.16 -8.19
CA ASP A 159 15.08 13.77 -8.41
C ASP A 159 14.92 15.04 -9.27
N ASP A 160 14.42 16.10 -8.63
CA ASP A 160 14.29 17.43 -9.20
C ASP A 160 14.75 18.48 -8.17
N PRO A 161 15.92 19.12 -8.39
CA PRO A 161 16.50 20.08 -7.45
C PRO A 161 15.67 21.36 -7.31
N GLY A 162 14.73 21.64 -8.22
CA GLY A 162 13.85 22.80 -8.11
C GLY A 162 12.62 22.58 -7.23
N LEU A 163 12.50 21.41 -6.60
CA LEU A 163 11.45 21.14 -5.63
C LEU A 163 11.73 21.80 -4.28
N THR A 164 10.67 22.32 -3.67
CA THR A 164 10.73 22.76 -2.28
C THR A 164 10.98 21.55 -1.36
N PRO A 165 12.00 21.57 -0.49
CA PRO A 165 12.36 20.41 0.34
C PRO A 165 11.21 19.89 1.21
N GLY A 166 10.48 20.80 1.84
CA GLY A 166 9.41 20.46 2.78
C GLY A 166 9.93 19.92 4.11
N TYR A 167 9.03 19.26 4.84
CA TYR A 167 9.27 18.66 6.15
C TYR A 167 8.65 17.27 6.20
N TYR A 168 9.20 16.37 7.01
CA TYR A 168 8.62 15.06 7.30
C TYR A 168 8.67 14.75 8.79
N TRP A 169 7.93 13.71 9.20
CA TRP A 169 7.97 13.20 10.57
C TRP A 169 8.96 12.04 10.64
N ASN A 170 9.95 12.13 11.53
CA ASN A 170 10.88 11.03 11.78
C ASN A 170 10.24 9.93 12.65
N ARG A 171 10.96 8.84 12.88
CA ARG A 171 10.48 7.71 13.70
C ARG A 171 10.20 8.10 15.15
N ASP A 172 10.87 9.14 15.64
CA ASP A 172 10.73 9.68 16.99
C ASP A 172 9.52 10.62 17.11
N GLY A 173 8.78 10.85 16.03
CA GLY A 173 7.59 11.70 16.02
C GLY A 173 7.92 13.19 16.00
N GLU A 174 9.09 13.57 15.49
CA GLU A 174 9.53 14.96 15.35
C GLU A 174 9.42 15.43 13.90
N ARG A 175 9.01 16.68 13.71
CA ARG A 175 8.96 17.30 12.39
C ARG A 175 10.33 17.84 12.01
N VAL A 176 10.98 17.20 11.05
CA VAL A 176 12.34 17.51 10.59
C VAL A 176 12.34 18.07 9.16
N PRO A 177 13.19 19.06 8.84
CA PRO A 177 13.31 19.58 7.48
C PRO A 177 13.99 18.55 6.57
N VAL A 178 13.59 18.50 5.31
CA VAL A 178 14.30 17.71 4.31
C VAL A 178 15.67 18.32 4.05
N GLN A 179 16.71 17.50 4.20
CA GLN A 179 18.06 17.83 3.75
C GLN A 179 18.19 17.37 2.30
N LEU A 180 18.20 18.31 1.37
CA LEU A 180 18.53 18.00 -0.02
C LEU A 180 19.95 17.45 -0.07
N ARG A 181 20.13 16.31 -0.74
CA ARG A 181 21.46 15.76 -0.97
C ARG A 181 22.25 16.80 -1.75
N ALA A 182 23.42 17.20 -1.25
CA ALA A 182 24.34 18.00 -2.04
C ALA A 182 24.58 17.27 -3.36
N GLU A 183 24.55 18.00 -4.48
CA GLU A 183 24.79 17.47 -5.83
C GLU A 183 26.01 16.55 -5.77
N ASN A 184 25.77 15.24 -5.85
CA ASN A 184 26.88 14.33 -6.06
C ASN A 184 27.23 14.50 -7.54
N PRO A 185 28.41 15.04 -7.89
CA PRO A 185 28.76 15.18 -9.30
C PRO A 185 28.65 13.80 -9.92
N ARG A 186 27.87 13.68 -10.99
CA ARG A 186 27.71 12.46 -11.77
C ARG A 186 29.13 11.97 -12.09
N MET A 187 29.59 10.93 -11.40
CA MET A 187 30.78 10.19 -11.82
C MET A 187 30.36 9.50 -13.10
N GLY A 188 30.78 10.08 -14.22
CA GLY A 188 30.58 9.53 -15.55
C GLY A 188 31.13 8.11 -15.65
N GLY A 189 30.47 7.32 -16.48
CA GLY A 189 30.82 5.95 -16.84
C GLY A 189 29.71 5.37 -17.71
#